data_AF-A0A947YRU3-F1
#
_entry.id   AF-A0A947YRU3-F1
#
_cell.length_a   1.000
_cell.length_b   1.000
_cell.length_c   1.000
_cell.angle_alpha   90.00
_cell.angle_beta   90.00
_cell.angle_gamma   90.00
#
_symmetry.space_group_name_H-M   'P 1'
#
loop_
_entity.id
_entity.type
_entity.pdbx_description
1 polymer ?
#
loop_
_entity_poly.entity_id
_entity_poly.type
_entity_poly.pdbx_seq_one_letter_code
_entity_poly.pdbx_strand_id
1 'polypeptide(L)'
;FLTSILYLLVRWRRASLQDKFLFSLASVPFFFFLASSLQKKVEANWPAFAYLPGILLVMSYYQQRLAHKKWGRILWRTNWMLTGLILSILLIHIYIPFLGIKKDRTDEFFGWDRLGNEVSILQKENPTFLLAANRHQIAGPIEFYSGKRIVCFNLDSRPNQYDLWQEQTSFKGKNFLFFDKRAYPKQAITDTFERLEFFKIIPLKRKDKTIGQIFVYRAYNYN
;
A
#
# COMPACT_ATOMS: atom_id res chain seq x y z
N PHE A 1 -4.47 25.28 1.59
CA PHE A 1 -3.48 24.74 2.55
C PHE A 1 -2.29 25.68 2.73
N LEU A 2 -1.49 25.96 1.70
CA LEU A 2 -0.36 26.92 1.84
C LEU A 2 -0.82 28.33 2.27
N THR A 3 -1.95 28.80 1.74
CA THR A 3 -2.56 30.07 2.12
C THR A 3 -2.97 30.13 3.60
N SER A 4 -3.48 29.03 4.17
CA SER A 4 -3.85 28.95 5.58
C SER A 4 -2.61 28.90 6.48
N ILE A 5 -1.54 28.23 6.06
CA ILE A 5 -0.23 28.25 6.73
C ILE A 5 0.33 29.67 6.77
N LEU A 6 0.42 30.35 5.62
CA LEU A 6 0.94 31.71 5.53
C LEU A 6 0.11 32.70 6.36
N TYR A 7 -1.22 32.59 6.30
CA TYR A 7 -2.11 33.42 7.12
C TYR A 7 -1.83 33.25 8.61
N LEU A 8 -1.66 32.01 9.09
CA LEU A 8 -1.43 31.77 10.51
C LEU A 8 -0.03 32.20 10.96
N LEU A 9 0.98 32.06 10.11
CA LEU A 9 2.33 32.58 10.36
C LEU A 9 2.29 34.09 10.63
N VAL A 10 1.60 34.86 9.76
CA VAL A 10 1.47 36.32 9.91
C VAL A 10 0.69 36.71 11.17
N ARG A 11 -0.30 35.89 11.59
CA ARG A 11 -1.16 36.19 12.75
C ARG A 11 -0.84 35.34 13.97
N TRP A 12 0.34 34.75 14.06
CA TRP A 12 0.69 33.77 15.09
C TRP A 12 0.35 34.22 16.51
N ARG A 13 0.67 35.47 16.86
CA ARG A 13 0.39 36.02 18.20
C ARG A 13 -1.11 36.06 18.54
N ARG A 14 -1.98 36.22 17.54
CA ARG A 14 -3.44 36.34 17.69
C ARG A 14 -4.18 35.03 17.37
N ALA A 15 -3.47 34.00 16.91
CA ALA A 15 -4.05 32.71 16.60
C ALA A 15 -4.49 31.99 17.87
N SER A 16 -5.63 31.29 17.79
CA SER A 16 -6.12 30.42 18.85
C SER A 16 -5.12 29.28 19.12
N LEU A 17 -5.19 28.68 20.31
CA LEU A 17 -4.34 27.53 20.63
C LEU A 17 -4.64 26.35 19.69
N GLN A 18 -5.92 26.15 19.33
CA GLN A 18 -6.35 25.13 18.39
C GLN A 18 -5.71 25.34 17.00
N ASP A 19 -5.73 26.56 16.46
CA ASP A 19 -5.14 26.83 15.16
C ASP A 19 -3.62 26.64 15.18
N LYS A 20 -2.94 27.05 16.26
CA LYS A 20 -1.50 26.83 16.45
C LYS A 20 -1.17 25.33 16.48
N PHE A 21 -1.98 24.55 17.19
CA PHE A 21 -1.82 23.09 17.26
C PHE A 21 -1.98 22.45 15.87
N LEU A 22 -3.06 22.76 15.16
CA LEU A 22 -3.30 22.27 13.79
C LEU A 22 -2.19 22.68 12.84
N PHE A 23 -1.71 23.92 12.94
CA PHE A 23 -0.58 24.40 12.16
C PHE A 23 0.69 23.61 12.43
N SER A 24 1.06 23.39 13.69
CA SER A 24 2.28 22.64 14.02
C SER A 24 2.20 21.21 13.50
N LEU A 25 1.06 20.53 13.69
CA LEU A 25 0.88 19.16 13.22
C LEU A 25 0.79 19.03 11.70
N ALA A 26 0.32 20.05 10.99
CA ALA A 26 0.25 20.01 9.54
C ALA A 26 1.56 20.47 8.88
N SER A 27 2.11 21.60 9.31
CA SER A 27 3.24 22.26 8.62
C SER A 27 4.56 21.54 8.83
N VAL A 28 4.88 21.13 10.07
CA VAL A 28 6.17 20.49 10.39
C VAL A 28 6.40 19.24 9.55
N PRO A 29 5.51 18.22 9.58
CA PRO A 29 5.72 17.04 8.76
C PRO A 29 5.60 17.31 7.26
N PHE A 30 4.68 18.19 6.84
CA PHE A 30 4.55 18.55 5.43
C PHE A 30 5.87 19.12 4.87
N PHE A 31 6.45 20.11 5.55
CA PHE A 31 7.71 20.73 5.11
C PHE A 31 8.91 19.80 5.29
N PHE A 32 8.93 18.96 6.34
CA PHE A 32 9.95 17.94 6.50
C PHE A 32 9.97 16.96 5.31
N PHE A 33 8.82 16.42 4.92
CA PHE A 33 8.73 15.49 3.80
C PHE A 33 8.89 16.19 2.44
N LEU A 34 8.45 17.43 2.31
CA LEU A 34 8.71 18.24 1.11
C LEU A 34 10.21 18.45 0.92
N ALA A 35 10.94 18.86 1.96
CA ALA A 35 12.39 19.01 1.91
C ALA A 35 13.08 17.67 1.66
N SER A 36 12.64 16.60 2.35
CA SER A 36 13.19 15.25 2.15
C SER A 36 12.99 14.73 0.73
N SER A 37 11.89 15.11 0.06
CA SER A 37 11.57 14.68 -1.31
C SER A 37 12.56 15.19 -2.35
N LEU A 38 13.31 16.25 -2.05
CA LEU A 38 14.36 16.78 -2.91
C LEU A 38 15.62 15.92 -2.91
N GLN A 39 15.83 15.10 -1.87
CA GLN A 39 17.04 14.30 -1.69
C GLN A 39 16.79 12.80 -1.85
N LYS A 40 15.63 12.32 -1.40
CA LYS A 40 15.30 10.91 -1.32
C LYS A 40 13.89 10.68 -1.84
N LYS A 41 13.65 9.46 -2.30
CA LYS A 41 12.29 9.02 -2.62
C LYS A 41 11.46 8.96 -1.33
N VAL A 42 10.51 9.88 -1.21
CA VAL A 42 9.50 9.91 -0.15
C VAL A 42 8.24 9.24 -0.67
N GLU A 43 7.73 8.25 0.04
CA GLU A 43 6.46 7.63 -0.33
C GLU A 43 5.30 8.59 0.00
N ALA A 44 4.31 8.68 -0.90
CA ALA A 44 3.24 9.67 -0.80
C ALA A 44 2.38 9.54 0.48
N ASN A 45 2.39 8.36 1.10
CA ASN A 45 1.71 8.10 2.36
C ASN A 45 2.47 8.63 3.59
N TRP A 46 3.77 8.92 3.49
CA TRP A 46 4.55 9.41 4.63
C TRP A 46 4.03 10.74 5.19
N PRO A 47 3.73 11.77 4.38
CA PRO A 47 3.13 13.00 4.90
C PRO A 47 1.63 12.89 5.22
N ALA A 48 1.00 11.71 5.11
CA ALA A 48 -0.46 11.60 5.23
C ALA A 48 -1.02 12.09 6.57
N PHE A 49 -0.26 11.95 7.66
CA PHE A 49 -0.68 12.45 8.97
C PHE A 49 -0.71 13.98 9.06
N ALA A 50 -0.06 14.70 8.14
CA ALA A 50 -0.17 16.15 7.99
C ALA A 50 -1.50 16.59 7.37
N TYR A 51 -2.18 15.70 6.63
CA TYR A 51 -3.32 16.08 5.80
C TYR A 51 -4.57 16.37 6.62
N LEU A 52 -4.90 15.54 7.61
CA LEU A 52 -6.05 15.78 8.48
C LEU A 52 -5.98 17.12 9.22
N PRO A 53 -4.90 17.42 9.99
CA PRO A 53 -4.78 18.73 10.64
C PRO A 53 -4.72 19.86 9.61
N GLY A 54 -4.14 19.62 8.43
CA GLY A 54 -4.10 20.59 7.35
C GLY A 54 -5.46 20.93 6.75
N ILE A 55 -6.33 19.94 6.58
CA ILE A 55 -7.72 20.13 6.13
C ILE A 55 -8.49 20.95 7.18
N LEU A 56 -8.39 20.59 8.46
CA LEU A 56 -9.02 21.33 9.55
C LEU A 56 -8.52 22.78 9.63
N LEU A 57 -7.23 23.00 9.43
CA LEU A 57 -6.64 24.35 9.36
C LEU A 57 -7.20 25.16 8.18
N VAL A 58 -7.39 24.53 7.02
CA VAL A 58 -8.03 25.17 5.85
C VAL A 58 -9.50 25.52 6.15
N MET A 59 -10.23 24.64 6.84
CA MET A 59 -11.62 24.90 7.26
C MET A 59 -11.71 26.08 8.23
N SER A 60 -10.84 26.12 9.26
CA SER A 60 -10.73 27.24 10.20
C SER A 60 -10.44 28.55 9.45
N TYR A 61 -9.45 28.55 8.56
CA TYR A 61 -9.13 29.70 7.72
C TYR A 61 -10.31 30.14 6.85
N TYR A 62 -11.00 29.20 6.21
CA TYR A 62 -12.17 29.49 5.38
C TYR A 62 -13.26 30.19 6.21
N GLN A 63 -13.61 29.63 7.37
CA GLN A 63 -14.65 30.17 8.24
C GLN A 63 -14.30 31.59 8.72
N GLN A 64 -13.06 31.80 9.17
CA GLN A 64 -12.64 33.09 9.70
C GLN A 64 -12.53 34.20 8.64
N ARG A 65 -12.16 33.86 7.38
CA ARG A 65 -11.71 34.87 6.39
C ARG A 65 -12.47 34.89 5.08
N LEU A 66 -12.95 33.75 4.61
CA LEU A 66 -13.50 33.58 3.27
C LEU A 66 -15.00 33.37 3.25
N ALA A 67 -15.58 32.76 4.29
CA ALA A 67 -17.00 32.41 4.34
C ALA A 67 -17.92 33.64 4.19
N HIS A 68 -17.53 34.78 4.76
CA HIS A 68 -18.29 36.03 4.66
C HIS A 68 -18.19 36.69 3.28
N LYS A 69 -17.18 36.35 2.47
CA LYS A 69 -16.93 36.95 1.15
C LYS A 69 -17.58 36.13 0.04
N LYS A 70 -18.25 36.78 -0.92
CA LYS A 70 -18.91 36.11 -2.06
C LYS A 70 -17.92 35.23 -2.84
N TRP A 71 -16.76 35.77 -3.20
CA TRP A 71 -15.72 35.03 -3.92
C TRP A 71 -15.15 33.86 -3.10
N GLY A 72 -15.03 34.02 -1.77
CA GLY A 72 -14.56 32.96 -0.88
C GLY A 72 -15.53 31.77 -0.86
N ARG A 73 -16.84 32.03 -0.84
CA ARG A 73 -17.86 30.97 -0.97
C ARG A 73 -17.84 30.28 -2.34
N ILE A 74 -17.59 31.04 -3.42
CA ILE A 74 -17.44 30.48 -4.77
C ILE A 74 -16.23 29.54 -4.80
N LEU A 75 -15.06 30.00 -4.38
CA LEU A 75 -13.84 29.16 -4.34
C LEU A 75 -14.03 27.89 -3.52
N TRP A 76 -14.71 27.99 -2.37
CA TRP A 76 -15.01 26.82 -1.52
C TRP A 76 -15.90 25.81 -2.24
N ARG A 77 -16.99 26.26 -2.86
CA ARG A 77 -17.88 25.39 -3.65
C ARG A 77 -17.14 24.75 -4.83
N THR A 78 -16.35 25.53 -5.56
CA THR A 78 -15.53 25.02 -6.66
C THR A 78 -14.51 23.98 -6.17
N ASN A 79 -13.85 24.22 -5.03
CA ASN A 79 -12.91 23.26 -4.46
C ASN A 79 -13.60 21.93 -4.11
N TRP A 80 -14.72 21.97 -3.40
CA TRP A 80 -15.50 20.76 -3.10
C TRP A 80 -15.99 20.04 -4.35
N MET A 81 -16.48 20.78 -5.35
CA MET A 81 -16.91 20.21 -6.63
C MET A 81 -15.75 19.52 -7.34
N LEU A 82 -14.58 20.16 -7.44
CA LEU A 82 -13.39 19.57 -8.07
C LEU A 82 -12.86 18.36 -7.30
N THR A 83 -12.81 18.44 -5.96
CA THR A 83 -12.43 17.31 -5.12
C THR A 83 -13.38 16.14 -5.31
N GLY A 84 -14.70 16.40 -5.28
CA GLY A 84 -15.72 15.38 -5.55
C GLY A 84 -15.56 14.76 -6.93
N LEU A 85 -15.40 15.58 -7.97
CA LEU A 85 -15.21 15.14 -9.35
C LEU A 85 -13.96 14.25 -9.49
N ILE A 86 -12.81 14.68 -8.96
CA ILE A 86 -11.56 13.92 -9.01
C ILE A 86 -11.71 12.60 -8.26
N LEU A 87 -12.29 12.62 -7.06
CA LEU A 87 -12.52 11.40 -6.28
C LEU A 87 -13.48 10.45 -7.00
N SER A 88 -14.56 10.95 -7.60
CA SER A 88 -15.49 10.15 -8.40
C SER A 88 -14.78 9.53 -9.60
N ILE A 89 -13.98 10.29 -10.35
CA ILE A 89 -13.18 9.78 -11.47
C ILE A 89 -12.25 8.66 -11.00
N LEU A 90 -11.53 8.84 -9.89
CA LEU A 90 -10.62 7.85 -9.35
C LEU A 90 -11.35 6.59 -8.85
N LEU A 91 -12.47 6.75 -8.15
CA LEU A 91 -13.28 5.63 -7.64
C LEU A 91 -13.92 4.84 -8.79
N ILE A 92 -14.45 5.51 -9.81
CA ILE A 92 -14.95 4.85 -11.01
C ILE A 92 -13.80 4.13 -11.72
N HIS A 93 -12.64 4.77 -11.84
CA HIS A 93 -11.46 4.18 -12.48
C HIS A 93 -10.99 2.91 -11.76
N ILE A 94 -11.15 2.80 -10.43
CA ILE A 94 -10.84 1.57 -9.66
C ILE A 94 -11.72 0.39 -10.08
N TYR A 95 -12.99 0.57 -10.45
CA TYR A 95 -13.85 -0.55 -10.86
C TYR A 95 -13.92 -0.73 -12.39
N ILE A 96 -13.73 0.36 -13.13
CA ILE A 96 -13.77 0.41 -14.58
C ILE A 96 -12.47 1.09 -15.03
N PRO A 97 -11.41 0.35 -15.39
CA PRO A 97 -10.12 0.93 -15.76
C PRO A 97 -10.20 1.66 -17.11
N PHE A 98 -10.83 2.83 -17.14
CA PHE A 98 -11.06 3.60 -18.36
C PHE A 98 -9.93 4.60 -18.64
N LEU A 99 -9.15 4.99 -17.62
CA LEU A 99 -7.95 5.78 -17.81
C LEU A 99 -6.81 4.86 -18.28
N GLY A 100 -6.16 5.18 -19.40
CA GLY A 100 -5.02 4.44 -19.96
C GLY A 100 -3.72 4.59 -19.15
N ILE A 101 -3.78 4.45 -17.82
CA ILE A 101 -2.66 4.66 -16.91
C ILE A 101 -1.67 3.49 -17.04
N LYS A 102 -0.43 3.78 -17.45
CA LYS A 102 0.66 2.80 -17.42
C LYS A 102 1.03 2.49 -15.97
N LYS A 103 1.17 1.20 -15.64
CA LYS A 103 1.46 0.71 -14.27
C LYS A 103 0.44 1.27 -13.26
N ASP A 104 -0.83 1.12 -13.59
CA ASP A 104 -1.94 1.54 -12.75
C ASP A 104 -1.84 0.89 -11.36
N ARG A 105 -1.67 1.72 -10.32
CA ARG A 105 -1.56 1.25 -8.94
C ARG A 105 -2.84 0.60 -8.43
N THR A 106 -3.98 0.95 -9.02
CA THR A 106 -5.27 0.35 -8.64
C THR A 106 -5.36 -1.13 -9.06
N ASP A 107 -4.53 -1.58 -10.01
CA ASP A 107 -4.43 -3.00 -10.37
C ASP A 107 -3.96 -3.85 -9.17
N GLU A 108 -3.17 -3.30 -8.24
CA GLU A 108 -2.67 -4.04 -7.08
C GLU A 108 -3.77 -4.53 -6.13
N PHE A 109 -5.01 -4.02 -6.25
CA PHE A 109 -6.15 -4.44 -5.42
C PHE A 109 -6.90 -5.67 -5.96
N PHE A 110 -6.59 -6.15 -7.18
CA PHE A 110 -7.39 -7.17 -7.87
C PHE A 110 -6.66 -8.51 -8.03
N GLY A 111 -7.44 -9.59 -8.19
CA GLY A 111 -6.96 -10.93 -8.53
C GLY A 111 -6.54 -11.80 -7.34
N TRP A 112 -6.51 -11.23 -6.13
CA TRP A 112 -6.12 -11.95 -4.91
C TRP A 112 -7.17 -12.96 -4.43
N ASP A 113 -8.46 -12.69 -4.68
CA ASP A 113 -9.58 -13.58 -4.44
C ASP A 113 -9.44 -14.89 -5.22
N ARG A 114 -9.20 -14.78 -6.54
CA ARG A 114 -8.97 -15.93 -7.41
C ARG A 114 -7.69 -16.67 -7.02
N LEU A 115 -6.62 -15.94 -6.69
CA LEU A 115 -5.38 -16.54 -6.20
C LEU A 115 -5.61 -17.33 -4.90
N GLY A 116 -6.38 -16.80 -3.95
CA GLY A 116 -6.67 -17.48 -2.69
C GLY A 116 -7.42 -18.80 -2.86
N ASN A 117 -8.39 -18.84 -3.78
CA ASN A 117 -9.08 -20.08 -4.15
C ASN A 117 -8.11 -21.08 -4.79
N GLU A 118 -7.27 -20.63 -5.71
CA GLU A 118 -6.26 -21.47 -6.37
C GLU A 118 -5.26 -22.04 -5.36
N VAL A 119 -4.77 -21.22 -4.42
CA VAL A 119 -3.88 -21.65 -3.34
C VAL A 119 -4.53 -22.77 -2.51
N SER A 120 -5.83 -22.65 -2.22
CA SER A 120 -6.57 -23.66 -1.46
C SER A 120 -6.68 -24.99 -2.20
N ILE A 121 -6.80 -24.96 -3.53
CA ILE A 121 -6.78 -26.14 -4.39
C ILE A 121 -5.38 -26.75 -4.41
N LEU A 122 -4.35 -25.93 -4.66
CA LEU A 122 -2.96 -26.37 -4.71
C LEU A 122 -2.50 -27.03 -3.42
N GLN A 123 -2.93 -26.50 -2.27
CA GLN A 123 -2.57 -27.12 -0.99
C GLN A 123 -3.25 -28.48 -0.79
N LYS A 124 -4.49 -28.66 -1.28
CA LYS A 124 -5.15 -29.98 -1.25
C LYS A 124 -4.46 -31.00 -2.15
N GLU A 125 -3.98 -30.55 -3.31
CA GLU A 125 -3.24 -31.39 -4.27
C GLU A 125 -1.81 -31.73 -3.80
N ASN A 126 -1.24 -30.89 -2.93
CA ASN A 126 0.12 -31.05 -2.41
C ASN A 126 0.10 -31.03 -0.86
N PRO A 127 -0.54 -32.01 -0.20
CA PRO A 127 -0.83 -31.96 1.24
C PRO A 127 0.41 -31.95 2.14
N THR A 128 1.56 -32.41 1.62
CA THR A 128 2.84 -32.41 2.32
C THR A 128 3.60 -31.08 2.21
N PHE A 129 3.11 -30.14 1.40
CA PHE A 129 3.73 -28.83 1.21
C PHE A 129 3.02 -27.76 2.04
N LEU A 130 3.82 -26.99 2.79
CA LEU A 130 3.35 -25.77 3.45
C LEU A 130 3.32 -24.61 2.43
N LEU A 131 2.59 -23.55 2.74
CA LEU A 131 2.59 -22.37 1.90
C LEU A 131 3.71 -21.44 2.34
N ALA A 132 4.43 -20.84 1.38
CA ALA A 132 5.38 -19.77 1.70
C ALA A 132 5.47 -18.69 0.62
N ALA A 133 5.85 -17.49 1.04
CA ALA A 133 6.31 -16.42 0.17
C ALA A 133 7.51 -15.72 0.81
N ASN A 134 8.22 -14.87 0.06
CA ASN A 134 9.35 -14.13 0.63
C ASN A 134 8.97 -12.72 1.12
N ARG A 135 7.77 -12.25 0.80
CA ARG A 135 7.35 -10.86 1.05
C ARG A 135 5.93 -10.80 1.56
N HIS A 136 5.70 -9.97 2.57
CA HIS A 136 4.37 -9.75 3.15
C HIS A 136 3.34 -9.25 2.12
N GLN A 137 3.78 -8.55 1.06
CA GLN A 137 2.89 -8.12 -0.03
C GLN A 137 2.32 -9.28 -0.87
N ILE A 138 2.85 -10.50 -0.71
CA ILE A 138 2.33 -11.73 -1.32
C ILE A 138 1.72 -12.62 -0.23
N ALA A 139 2.44 -12.83 0.87
CA ALA A 139 1.98 -13.65 1.99
C ALA A 139 0.65 -13.15 2.58
N GLY A 140 0.53 -11.85 2.87
CA GLY A 140 -0.66 -11.28 3.49
C GLY A 140 -1.94 -11.47 2.68
N PRO A 141 -1.96 -11.07 1.39
CA PRO A 141 -3.11 -11.33 0.54
C PRO A 141 -3.42 -12.83 0.40
N ILE A 142 -2.42 -13.69 0.22
CA ILE A 142 -2.67 -15.14 0.13
C ILE A 142 -3.32 -15.65 1.43
N GLU A 143 -2.79 -15.29 2.59
CA GLU A 143 -3.34 -15.70 3.89
C GLU A 143 -4.79 -15.24 4.05
N PHE A 144 -5.05 -13.97 3.74
CA PHE A 144 -6.38 -13.36 3.86
C PHE A 144 -7.41 -14.02 2.93
N TYR A 145 -7.08 -14.18 1.65
CA TYR A 145 -8.05 -14.68 0.66
C TYR A 145 -8.18 -16.21 0.63
N SER A 146 -7.16 -16.96 1.04
CA SER A 146 -7.25 -18.43 1.12
C SER A 146 -7.75 -18.92 2.49
N GLY A 147 -7.64 -18.08 3.53
CA GLY A 147 -7.86 -18.50 4.93
C GLY A 147 -6.83 -19.53 5.42
N LYS A 148 -5.71 -19.71 4.71
CA LYS A 148 -4.64 -20.65 5.05
C LYS A 148 -3.43 -19.91 5.60
N ARG A 149 -2.83 -20.46 6.65
CA ARG A 149 -1.56 -19.95 7.18
C ARG A 149 -0.45 -20.11 6.14
N ILE A 150 0.37 -19.07 6.00
CA ILE A 150 1.49 -19.01 5.05
C ILE A 150 2.73 -18.47 5.76
N VAL A 151 3.89 -19.05 5.44
CA VAL A 151 5.18 -18.57 5.93
C VAL A 151 5.66 -17.39 5.10
N CYS A 152 6.25 -16.37 5.75
CA CYS A 152 6.91 -15.28 5.06
C CYS A 152 8.39 -15.25 5.46
N PHE A 153 9.28 -15.68 4.56
CA PHE A 153 10.68 -15.87 4.91
C PHE A 153 11.48 -14.57 5.12
N ASN A 154 11.09 -13.47 4.46
CA ASN A 154 11.81 -12.19 4.52
C ASN A 154 13.32 -12.27 4.23
N LEU A 155 13.77 -13.28 3.49
CA LEU A 155 15.15 -13.49 3.10
C LEU A 155 15.61 -12.38 2.14
N ASP A 156 16.72 -11.73 2.48
CA ASP A 156 17.23 -10.53 1.81
C ASP A 156 16.13 -9.46 1.65
N SER A 157 15.38 -9.24 2.72
CA SER A 157 14.27 -8.29 2.79
C SER A 157 14.31 -7.53 4.11
N ARG A 158 13.49 -6.48 4.22
CA ARG A 158 13.32 -5.80 5.51
C ARG A 158 12.47 -6.65 6.44
N PRO A 159 12.84 -6.76 7.73
CA PRO A 159 12.00 -7.38 8.73
C PRO A 159 10.61 -6.73 8.78
N ASN A 160 9.61 -7.54 9.06
CA ASN A 160 8.23 -7.12 9.24
C ASN A 160 7.53 -8.02 10.27
N GLN A 161 6.21 -7.83 10.41
CA GLN A 161 5.43 -8.49 11.44
C GLN A 161 5.51 -10.03 11.42
N TYR A 162 5.78 -10.63 10.26
CA TYR A 162 5.93 -12.09 10.15
C TYR A 162 7.14 -12.63 10.91
N ASP A 163 8.21 -11.86 11.02
CA ASP A 163 9.40 -12.27 11.79
C ASP A 163 9.11 -12.41 13.29
N LEU A 164 8.05 -11.75 13.77
CA LEU A 164 7.60 -11.83 15.16
C LEU A 164 6.57 -12.94 15.39
N TRP A 165 5.79 -13.30 14.35
CA TRP A 165 4.70 -14.27 14.46
C TRP A 165 5.10 -15.71 14.15
N GLN A 166 6.27 -15.90 13.53
CA GLN A 166 6.69 -17.20 13.02
C GLN A 166 8.00 -17.63 13.65
N GLU A 167 8.05 -18.89 14.06
CA GLU A 167 9.27 -19.49 14.57
C GLU A 167 10.09 -20.07 13.42
N GLN A 168 11.15 -19.37 13.01
CA GLN A 168 11.92 -19.72 11.81
C GLN A 168 12.63 -21.09 11.91
N THR A 169 13.06 -21.49 13.12
CA THR A 169 13.66 -22.81 13.38
C THR A 169 12.71 -23.96 13.04
N SER A 170 11.39 -23.70 13.09
CA SER A 170 10.38 -24.70 12.74
C SER A 170 10.31 -25.00 11.23
N PHE A 171 11.02 -24.26 10.37
CA PHE A 171 10.93 -24.45 8.92
C PHE A 171 11.83 -25.58 8.41
N LYS A 172 12.91 -25.88 9.14
CA LYS A 172 13.94 -26.84 8.73
C LYS A 172 13.35 -28.19 8.37
N GLY A 173 13.80 -28.79 7.26
CA GLY A 173 13.32 -30.10 6.81
C GLY A 173 12.02 -30.08 6.00
N LYS A 174 11.32 -28.94 5.93
CA LYS A 174 9.97 -28.86 5.36
C LYS A 174 9.97 -28.48 3.88
N ASN A 175 8.92 -28.90 3.20
CA ASN A 175 8.65 -28.56 1.80
C ASN A 175 7.61 -27.44 1.71
N PHE A 176 7.76 -26.56 0.72
CA PHE A 176 6.91 -25.39 0.55
C PHE A 176 6.45 -25.19 -0.89
N LEU A 177 5.16 -24.89 -1.07
CA LEU A 177 4.68 -24.19 -2.25
C LEU A 177 5.08 -22.73 -2.09
N PHE A 178 6.08 -22.32 -2.83
CA PHE A 178 6.66 -20.99 -2.76
C PHE A 178 6.04 -20.08 -3.82
N PHE A 179 5.49 -18.94 -3.39
CA PHE A 179 4.82 -17.95 -4.25
C PHE A 179 5.67 -16.69 -4.39
N ASP A 180 6.00 -16.30 -5.63
CA ASP A 180 6.72 -15.06 -5.93
C ASP A 180 6.16 -14.36 -7.18
N LYS A 181 6.32 -13.04 -7.28
CA LYS A 181 6.07 -12.29 -8.52
C LYS A 181 7.21 -12.44 -9.53
N ARG A 182 8.35 -13.01 -9.13
CA ARG A 182 9.54 -13.19 -9.97
C ARG A 182 9.58 -14.57 -10.61
N ALA A 183 9.90 -14.59 -11.92
CA ALA A 183 10.18 -15.82 -12.67
C ALA A 183 11.48 -16.51 -12.22
N TYR A 184 12.36 -15.76 -11.55
CA TYR A 184 13.59 -16.26 -10.96
C TYR A 184 13.64 -15.75 -9.53
N PRO A 185 13.42 -16.62 -8.53
CA PRO A 185 13.54 -16.27 -7.11
C PRO A 185 14.92 -15.68 -6.80
N LYS A 186 15.02 -14.91 -5.72
CA LYS A 186 16.31 -14.37 -5.28
C LYS A 186 17.28 -15.51 -4.97
N GLN A 187 18.57 -15.24 -5.09
CA GLN A 187 19.62 -16.17 -4.68
C GLN A 187 19.45 -16.61 -3.22
N ALA A 188 19.11 -15.69 -2.31
CA ALA A 188 18.81 -16.03 -0.92
C ALA A 188 17.69 -17.08 -0.76
N ILE A 189 16.73 -17.14 -1.69
CA ILE A 189 15.70 -18.20 -1.71
C ILE A 189 16.28 -19.50 -2.27
N THR A 190 16.96 -19.45 -3.40
CA THR A 190 17.52 -20.67 -4.03
C THR A 190 18.51 -21.37 -3.12
N ASP A 191 19.32 -20.62 -2.37
CA ASP A 191 20.36 -21.16 -1.50
C ASP A 191 19.77 -21.75 -0.19
N THR A 192 18.53 -21.40 0.15
CA THR A 192 17.85 -21.88 1.36
C THR A 192 17.21 -23.27 1.18
N PHE A 193 16.98 -23.69 -0.06
CA PHE A 193 16.35 -24.97 -0.36
C PHE A 193 17.32 -25.90 -1.07
N GLU A 194 17.27 -27.20 -0.76
CA GLU A 194 18.05 -28.20 -1.50
C GLU A 194 17.64 -28.27 -2.97
N ARG A 195 16.34 -28.08 -3.24
CA ARG A 195 15.81 -28.10 -4.60
C ARG A 195 14.62 -27.16 -4.75
N LEU A 196 14.58 -26.42 -5.85
CA LEU A 196 13.49 -25.52 -6.20
C LEU A 196 13.03 -25.80 -7.63
N GLU A 197 11.82 -26.31 -7.78
CA GLU A 197 11.25 -26.67 -9.09
C GLU A 197 10.13 -25.71 -9.45
N PHE A 198 10.21 -25.12 -10.65
CA PHE A 198 9.08 -24.36 -11.18
C PHE A 198 7.87 -25.30 -11.34
N PHE A 199 6.72 -24.86 -10.85
CA PHE A 199 5.50 -25.65 -10.89
C PHE A 199 4.48 -25.07 -11.87
N LYS A 200 4.06 -23.80 -11.67
CA LYS A 200 3.10 -23.14 -12.56
C LYS A 200 3.08 -21.62 -12.39
N ILE A 201 2.36 -20.95 -13.28
CA ILE A 201 2.04 -19.53 -13.20
C ILE A 201 0.55 -19.38 -12.93
N ILE A 202 0.19 -18.51 -11.98
CA ILE A 202 -1.19 -18.10 -11.71
C ILE A 202 -1.35 -16.63 -12.14
N PRO A 203 -2.18 -16.33 -13.15
CA PRO A 203 -2.40 -14.95 -13.58
C PRO A 203 -3.25 -14.18 -12.56
N LEU A 204 -2.80 -12.99 -12.19
CA LEU A 204 -3.64 -12.01 -11.49
C LEU A 204 -4.46 -11.25 -12.53
N LYS A 205 -5.78 -11.27 -12.36
CA LYS A 205 -6.71 -10.67 -13.33
C LYS A 205 -7.57 -9.59 -12.68
N ARG A 206 -7.79 -8.53 -13.45
CA ARG A 206 -8.81 -7.50 -13.19
C ARG A 206 -9.82 -7.59 -14.33
N LYS A 207 -10.99 -8.17 -14.06
CA LYS A 207 -11.93 -8.65 -15.10
C LYS A 207 -11.21 -9.62 -16.04
N ASP A 208 -11.12 -9.29 -17.33
CA ASP A 208 -10.47 -10.10 -18.37
C ASP A 208 -9.00 -9.72 -18.61
N LYS A 209 -8.56 -8.58 -18.07
CA LYS A 209 -7.19 -8.08 -18.22
C LYS A 209 -6.27 -8.78 -17.22
N THR A 210 -5.22 -9.42 -17.71
CA THR A 210 -4.10 -9.86 -16.87
C THR A 210 -3.30 -8.64 -16.42
N ILE A 211 -3.22 -8.44 -15.11
CA ILE A 211 -2.54 -7.30 -14.46
C ILE A 211 -1.21 -7.70 -13.81
N GLY A 212 -0.98 -9.01 -13.67
CA GLY A 212 0.24 -9.56 -13.12
C GLY A 212 0.19 -11.07 -13.11
N GLN A 213 1.20 -11.68 -12.51
CA GLN A 213 1.29 -13.13 -12.40
C GLN A 213 2.07 -13.51 -11.14
N ILE A 214 1.73 -14.66 -10.58
CA ILE A 214 2.42 -15.30 -9.46
C ILE A 214 3.03 -16.60 -9.97
N PHE A 215 4.33 -16.72 -9.82
CA PHE A 215 5.08 -17.93 -10.05
C PHE A 215 5.01 -18.79 -8.80
N VAL A 216 4.69 -20.06 -8.99
CA VAL A 216 4.62 -21.07 -7.94
C VAL A 216 5.76 -22.05 -8.17
N TYR A 217 6.51 -22.34 -7.12
CA TYR A 217 7.58 -23.32 -7.10
C TYR A 217 7.32 -24.36 -6.03
N ARG A 218 7.73 -25.61 -6.30
CA ARG A 218 7.90 -26.63 -5.28
C ARG A 218 9.30 -26.48 -4.71
N ALA A 219 9.38 -25.97 -3.50
CA ALA A 219 10.61 -25.83 -2.73
C ALA A 219 10.75 -27.04 -1.80
N TYR A 220 11.85 -27.77 -1.91
CA TYR A 220 12.10 -28.98 -1.15
C TYR A 220 13.19 -28.73 -0.13
N ASN A 221 12.95 -29.27 1.06
CA ASN A 221 13.87 -29.32 2.19
C ASN A 221 14.52 -27.96 2.50
N TYR A 222 13.85 -27.18 3.36
CA TYR A 222 14.40 -25.94 3.92
C TYR A 222 15.62 -26.25 4.81
N ASN A 223 16.77 -25.62 4.51
CA ASN A 223 18.05 -25.84 5.18
C ASN A 223 18.18 -25.14 6.54
#